data_AF-A0A7L2IQ67-F1
#
_entry.id   AF-A0A7L2IQ67-F1
#
_cell.length_a   1.000
_cell.length_b   1.000
_cell.length_c   1.000
_cell.angle_alpha   90.00
_cell.angle_beta   90.00
_cell.angle_gamma   90.00
#
_symmetry.space_group_name_H-M   'P 1'
#
loop_
_entity.id
_entity.type
_entity.pdbx_description
1 polymer ?
#
loop_
_entity_poly.entity_id
_entity_poly.type
_entity_poly.pdbx_seq_one_letter_code
_entity_poly.pdbx_strand_id
1 'polypeptide(L)'
;QVEYEGLKHEIKRFEEETVLLNSQLEDAIRLKEIAEHQLEEALETLKNEREQKNNLRKELSQYINLSDSMYNNHINISVDGLKFAEDGGEPNNDDKMNGHIHGPLVKLNGDYRTPAGRKGESLHPVSDLFSELNISEIQKLKQQLMQVEREKAILLANLQESQTQLEHTKGALTEQHERVHRLTEHVNAMRGLQSNKELKAELDCEKGRDPSEEAHDYEVDINGLEILECKYKVAVTEVIDLKAEIKALKEKYNKYVENYTEEKAKYESRIQTYDEQVTSLEKSTKESQEKMVHMEKELQRMSSIANENHNTLNTAQDELVTFSEELAQLYHHVCLCNNETPNRVMLDYYRQSRVTRSGSLKGPDDPRGLLSPRLARRGVASPVEARTPTEQVTKEATEPGKEQSPTKTPTISPVITAPPSSPVSDTSDIRKEPMNIYNLNAIIRDQIKHLQKAVDRSLQLSRQRAAARELAPMIDKDKEALMEEILKLKSLLSTKREQIATLRAVLKANKQVS
;
A
#
# COMPACT_ATOMS: atom_id res chain seq x y z
N GLN A 1 54.57 -5.64 -38.56
CA GLN A 1 54.69 -4.29 -37.96
C GLN A 1 53.47 -3.43 -38.26
N VAL A 2 53.03 -3.31 -39.51
CA VAL A 2 51.80 -2.55 -39.88
C VAL A 2 50.53 -3.12 -39.22
N GLU A 3 50.34 -4.44 -39.24
CA GLU A 3 49.19 -5.09 -38.58
C GLU A 3 49.18 -4.91 -37.06
N TYR A 4 50.36 -4.93 -36.43
CA TYR A 4 50.50 -4.70 -34.99
C TYR A 4 50.13 -3.26 -34.59
N GLU A 5 50.56 -2.27 -35.37
CA GLU A 5 50.17 -0.87 -35.15
C GLU A 5 48.67 -0.63 -35.41
N GLY A 6 48.09 -1.35 -36.39
CA GLY A 6 46.64 -1.35 -36.65
C GLY A 6 45.83 -1.86 -35.46
N LEU A 7 46.20 -3.05 -34.94
CA LEU A 7 45.56 -3.63 -33.75
C LEU A 7 45.71 -2.73 -32.52
N LYS A 8 46.86 -2.06 -32.36
CA LYS A 8 47.08 -1.11 -31.27
C LYS A 8 46.17 0.11 -31.35
N HIS A 9 45.92 0.64 -32.55
CA HIS A 9 44.96 1.74 -32.73
C HIS A 9 43.53 1.28 -32.48
N GLU A 10 43.19 0.05 -32.86
CA GLU A 10 41.87 -0.51 -32.64
C GLU A 10 41.59 -0.77 -31.15
N ILE A 11 42.57 -1.30 -30.41
CA ILE A 11 42.52 -1.43 -28.95
C ILE A 11 42.30 -0.05 -28.31
N LYS A 12 43.07 0.96 -28.74
CA LYS A 12 42.93 2.32 -28.21
C LYS A 12 41.53 2.91 -28.47
N ARG A 13 40.96 2.69 -29.66
CA ARG A 13 39.57 3.10 -29.94
C ARG A 13 38.57 2.40 -29.04
N PHE A 14 38.72 1.09 -28.82
CA PHE A 14 37.82 0.36 -27.92
C PHE A 14 37.96 0.81 -26.46
N GLU A 15 39.16 1.17 -26.01
CA GLU A 15 39.39 1.78 -24.70
C GLU A 15 38.67 3.13 -24.58
N GLU A 16 38.80 4.00 -25.59
CA GLU A 16 38.12 5.30 -25.65
C GLU A 16 36.58 5.13 -25.67
N GLU A 17 36.06 4.17 -26.43
CA GLU A 17 34.63 3.83 -26.47
C GLU A 17 34.13 3.29 -25.12
N THR A 18 34.93 2.44 -24.46
CA THR A 18 34.61 1.91 -23.12
C THR A 18 34.55 3.03 -22.09
N VAL A 19 35.48 3.99 -22.14
CA VAL A 19 35.48 5.16 -21.25
C VAL A 19 34.26 6.03 -21.50
N LEU A 20 33.89 6.28 -22.76
CA LEU A 20 32.69 7.04 -23.10
C LEU A 20 31.42 6.35 -22.59
N LEU A 21 31.31 5.04 -22.80
CA LEU A 21 30.16 4.26 -22.36
C LEU A 21 30.04 4.22 -20.83
N ASN A 22 31.16 4.12 -20.11
CA ASN A 22 31.18 4.23 -18.66
C ASN A 22 30.73 5.63 -18.19
N SER A 23 31.17 6.71 -18.84
CA SER A 23 30.70 8.06 -18.53
C SER A 23 29.18 8.20 -18.72
N GLN A 24 28.64 7.65 -19.80
CA GLN A 24 27.20 7.67 -20.06
C GLN A 24 26.42 6.84 -19.03
N LEU A 25 26.97 5.70 -18.60
CA LEU A 25 26.38 4.87 -17.56
C LEU A 25 26.35 5.62 -16.21
N GLU A 26 27.43 6.31 -15.85
CA GLU A 26 27.48 7.14 -14.64
C GLU A 26 26.45 8.29 -14.69
N ASP A 27 26.32 8.96 -15.84
CA ASP A 27 25.29 10.00 -16.04
C ASP A 27 23.87 9.42 -15.92
N ALA A 28 23.63 8.25 -16.50
CA ALA A 28 22.34 7.57 -16.41
C ALA A 28 22.00 7.17 -14.97
N ILE A 29 22.99 6.71 -14.18
CA ILE A 29 22.82 6.41 -12.75
C ILE A 29 22.48 7.68 -11.98
N ARG A 30 23.21 8.78 -12.20
CA ARG A 30 22.92 10.07 -11.57
C ARG A 30 21.50 10.55 -11.87
N LEU A 31 21.06 10.47 -13.12
CA LEU A 31 19.70 10.84 -13.51
C LEU A 31 18.65 9.95 -12.86
N LYS A 32 18.91 8.64 -12.76
CA LYS A 32 18.04 7.70 -12.06
C LYS A 32 17.89 8.07 -10.58
N GLU A 33 18.99 8.37 -9.90
CA GLU A 33 18.98 8.79 -8.49
C GLU A 33 18.17 10.08 -8.27
N ILE A 34 18.31 11.06 -9.17
CA ILE A 34 17.53 12.30 -9.11
C ILE A 34 16.03 12.01 -9.30
N ALA A 35 15.68 11.16 -10.28
CA ALA A 35 14.28 10.80 -10.53
C ALA A 35 13.66 10.02 -9.36
N GLU A 36 14.42 9.11 -8.74
CA GLU A 36 14.01 8.38 -7.54
C GLU A 36 13.77 9.32 -6.36
N HIS A 37 14.67 10.28 -6.14
CA HIS A 37 14.50 11.30 -5.09
C HIS A 37 13.26 12.18 -5.31
N GLN A 38 13.05 12.65 -6.55
CA GLN A 38 11.87 13.46 -6.88
C GLN A 38 10.56 12.68 -6.67
N LEU A 39 10.55 11.39 -6.99
CA LEU A 39 9.41 10.52 -6.73
C LEU A 39 9.14 10.37 -5.22
N GLU A 40 10.19 10.17 -4.42
CA GLU A 40 10.08 10.09 -2.96
C GLU A 40 9.50 11.37 -2.35
N GLU A 41 9.98 12.55 -2.77
CA GLU A 41 9.47 13.85 -2.33
C GLU A 41 7.99 14.05 -2.69
N ALA A 42 7.59 13.67 -3.91
CA ALA A 42 6.20 13.75 -4.35
C ALA A 42 5.29 12.83 -3.51
N LEU A 43 5.74 11.61 -3.21
CA LEU A 43 4.99 10.66 -2.39
C LEU A 43 4.84 11.14 -0.95
N GLU A 44 5.89 11.71 -0.35
CA GLU A 44 5.81 12.25 1.02
C GLU A 44 4.91 13.48 1.08
N THR A 45 4.94 14.34 0.04
CA THR A 45 4.01 15.47 -0.09
C THR A 45 2.56 15.00 -0.13
N LEU A 46 2.24 13.99 -0.95
CA LEU A 46 0.89 13.43 -1.05
C LEU A 46 0.44 12.79 0.27
N LYS A 47 1.34 12.10 0.97
CA LYS A 47 1.07 11.54 2.29
C LYS A 47 0.73 12.64 3.31
N ASN A 48 1.49 13.74 3.32
CA ASN A 48 1.24 14.88 4.19
C ASN A 48 -0.10 15.56 3.87
N GLU A 49 -0.43 15.77 2.59
CA GLU A 49 -1.73 16.32 2.19
C GLU A 49 -2.90 15.41 2.60
N ARG A 50 -2.74 14.08 2.47
CA ARG A 50 -3.75 13.11 2.92
C ARG A 50 -3.95 13.19 4.42
N GLU A 51 -2.88 13.33 5.19
CA GLU A 51 -2.95 13.47 6.65
C GLU A 51 -3.60 14.80 7.07
N GLN A 52 -3.21 15.92 6.46
CA GLN A 52 -3.83 17.22 6.67
C GLN A 52 -5.33 17.18 6.35
N LYS A 53 -5.72 16.62 5.21
CA LYS A 53 -7.13 16.43 4.83
C LYS A 53 -7.89 15.57 5.84
N ASN A 54 -7.25 14.53 6.39
CA ASN A 54 -7.86 13.69 7.41
C ASN A 54 -8.03 14.44 8.74
N ASN A 55 -7.04 15.25 9.13
CA ASN A 55 -7.12 16.08 10.33
C ASN A 55 -8.23 17.14 10.21
N LEU A 56 -8.32 17.83 9.07
CA LEU A 56 -9.42 18.76 8.79
C LEU A 56 -10.78 18.07 8.80
N ARG A 57 -10.89 16.85 8.27
CA ARG A 57 -12.13 16.05 8.35
C ARG A 57 -12.50 15.70 9.79
N LYS A 58 -11.51 15.35 10.63
CA LYS A 58 -11.73 15.09 12.06
C LYS A 58 -12.17 16.36 12.78
N GLU A 59 -11.52 17.50 12.53
CA GLU A 59 -11.91 18.79 13.11
C GLU A 59 -13.32 19.18 12.68
N LEU A 60 -13.65 19.08 11.39
CA LEU A 60 -15.00 19.37 10.88
C LEU A 60 -16.04 18.44 11.53
N SER A 61 -15.74 17.15 11.67
CA SER A 61 -16.61 16.20 12.37
C SER A 61 -16.77 16.57 13.84
N GLN A 62 -15.70 17.00 14.52
CA GLN A 62 -15.76 17.49 15.90
C GLN A 62 -16.61 18.75 16.01
N TYR A 63 -16.50 19.71 15.08
CA TYR A 63 -17.35 20.90 15.04
C TYR A 63 -18.82 20.55 14.81
N ILE A 64 -19.12 19.62 13.91
CA ILE A 64 -20.50 19.14 13.68
C ILE A 64 -21.05 18.48 14.96
N ASN A 65 -20.29 17.57 15.57
CA ASN A 65 -20.70 16.91 16.82
C ASN A 65 -20.87 17.91 17.99
N LEU A 66 -20.00 18.93 18.09
CA LEU A 66 -20.11 19.98 19.11
C LEU A 66 -21.30 20.90 18.82
N SER A 67 -21.58 21.20 17.55
CA SER A 67 -22.78 21.96 17.15
C SER A 67 -24.06 21.19 17.44
N ASP A 68 -24.11 19.89 17.18
CA ASP A 68 -25.25 19.05 17.55
C ASP A 68 -25.45 19.00 19.08
N SER A 69 -24.36 18.97 19.86
CA SER A 69 -24.47 19.02 21.32
C SER A 69 -24.89 20.39 21.88
N MET A 70 -24.69 21.48 21.13
CA MET A 70 -25.02 22.84 21.56
C MET A 70 -26.40 23.30 21.06
N TYR A 71 -26.88 22.78 19.93
CA TYR A 71 -28.16 23.14 19.32
C TYR A 71 -29.32 22.15 19.62
N ASN A 72 -29.06 20.96 20.19
CA ASN A 72 -30.13 20.04 20.62
C ASN A 72 -30.84 20.41 21.93
N ASN A 73 -30.56 21.57 22.54
CA ASN A 73 -31.33 22.08 23.68
C ASN A 73 -32.27 23.24 23.36
N HIS A 74 -32.30 23.77 22.13
CA HIS A 74 -33.33 24.73 21.75
C HIS A 74 -33.54 24.76 20.23
N ILE A 75 -34.73 24.29 19.82
CA ILE A 75 -35.57 24.68 18.67
C ILE A 75 -36.07 23.43 17.91
N ASN A 76 -37.21 22.92 18.39
CA ASN A 76 -38.19 22.24 17.54
C ASN A 76 -38.80 23.28 16.59
N ILE A 77 -38.40 23.28 15.31
CA ILE A 77 -39.22 23.81 14.23
C ILE A 77 -39.29 22.74 13.14
N SER A 78 -40.45 22.09 13.09
CA SER A 78 -40.89 21.30 11.94
C SER A 78 -41.12 22.23 10.75
N VAL A 79 -40.38 22.04 9.65
CA VAL A 79 -40.85 22.40 8.31
C VAL A 79 -40.43 21.29 7.36
N ASP A 80 -41.41 20.43 7.13
CA ASP A 80 -41.51 19.50 6.03
C ASP A 80 -41.73 20.30 4.73
N GLY A 81 -41.13 19.83 3.62
CA GLY A 81 -41.45 20.26 2.26
C GLY A 81 -40.59 21.37 1.67
N LEU A 82 -39.71 21.00 0.73
CA LEU A 82 -39.71 21.51 -0.66
C LEU A 82 -38.79 20.65 -1.52
N LYS A 83 -39.33 20.19 -2.66
CA LYS A 83 -38.68 19.39 -3.70
C LYS A 83 -38.28 20.26 -4.90
N PHE A 84 -37.41 19.69 -5.75
CA PHE A 84 -37.06 20.04 -7.16
C PHE A 84 -36.09 21.24 -7.31
N ALA A 85 -35.15 21.32 -8.26
CA ALA A 85 -34.80 20.59 -9.49
C ALA A 85 -33.26 20.80 -9.72
N GLU A 86 -32.51 19.85 -10.28
CA GLU A 86 -32.19 19.66 -11.72
C GLU A 86 -31.50 20.85 -12.42
N ASP A 87 -30.31 20.54 -12.94
CA ASP A 87 -29.63 21.04 -14.15
C ASP A 87 -28.72 22.29 -14.13
N GLY A 88 -27.54 22.10 -14.76
CA GLY A 88 -27.00 23.02 -15.76
C GLY A 88 -26.06 24.13 -15.31
N GLY A 89 -24.76 23.97 -15.62
CA GLY A 89 -23.91 25.11 -16.02
C GLY A 89 -22.48 25.11 -15.49
N GLU A 90 -21.54 24.52 -16.25
CA GLU A 90 -20.20 25.10 -16.31
C GLU A 90 -20.26 26.48 -16.96
N PRO A 91 -19.41 27.42 -16.54
CA PRO A 91 -18.45 27.89 -17.52
C PRO A 91 -17.02 28.08 -16.97
N ASN A 92 -16.11 27.62 -17.81
CA ASN A 92 -14.70 27.95 -17.93
C ASN A 92 -14.45 29.47 -18.08
N ASN A 93 -13.50 30.06 -17.32
CA ASN A 93 -12.36 30.84 -17.88
C ASN A 93 -11.40 31.38 -16.80
N ASP A 94 -10.14 31.44 -17.20
CA ASP A 94 -8.94 31.85 -16.46
C ASP A 94 -8.81 33.36 -16.15
N ASP A 95 -7.90 33.60 -15.20
CA ASP A 95 -6.87 34.65 -15.17
C ASP A 95 -7.02 35.94 -14.33
N LYS A 96 -5.95 36.17 -13.53
CA LYS A 96 -5.38 37.42 -12.96
C LYS A 96 -5.66 37.82 -11.49
N MET A 97 -4.71 37.41 -10.64
CA MET A 97 -3.74 38.25 -9.89
C MET A 97 -4.21 39.54 -9.15
N ASN A 98 -3.97 39.52 -7.83
CA ASN A 98 -3.67 40.58 -6.86
C ASN A 98 -4.71 41.65 -6.45
N GLY A 99 -4.76 41.88 -5.13
CA GLY A 99 -4.84 43.25 -4.59
C GLY A 99 -5.62 43.46 -3.29
N HIS A 100 -4.98 43.17 -2.16
CA HIS A 100 -4.89 44.04 -0.97
C HIS A 100 -6.17 44.76 -0.44
N ILE A 101 -6.63 44.38 0.77
CA ILE A 101 -7.03 45.35 1.80
C ILE A 101 -6.47 44.91 3.17
N HIS A 102 -5.89 45.89 3.85
CA HIS A 102 -5.15 45.89 5.11
C HIS A 102 -6.04 45.77 6.38
N GLY A 103 -5.44 45.22 7.45
CA GLY A 103 -5.53 45.74 8.83
C GLY A 103 -6.02 44.76 9.93
N PRO A 104 -5.63 44.96 11.21
CA PRO A 104 -4.27 45.09 11.73
C PRO A 104 -3.96 44.22 12.98
N LEU A 105 -2.69 43.86 13.13
CA LEU A 105 -1.89 43.90 14.37
C LEU A 105 -2.57 43.56 15.72
N VAL A 106 -2.31 42.35 16.25
CA VAL A 106 -2.16 42.13 17.69
C VAL A 106 -0.82 41.42 17.93
N LYS A 107 0.16 42.21 18.38
CA LYS A 107 1.37 41.73 19.04
C LYS A 107 0.98 41.14 20.39
N LEU A 108 1.42 39.92 20.68
CA LEU A 108 1.67 39.47 22.05
C LEU A 108 2.89 38.55 22.04
N ASN A 109 4.05 39.18 22.23
CA ASN A 109 5.21 38.56 22.87
C ASN A 109 4.79 38.18 24.29
N GLY A 110 4.96 36.92 24.67
CA GLY A 110 4.74 36.42 26.02
C GLY A 110 5.91 35.54 26.44
N ASP A 111 6.90 36.17 27.06
CA ASP A 111 8.13 35.56 27.55
C ASP A 111 7.89 34.48 28.61
N TYR A 112 8.78 33.49 28.56
CA TYR A 112 8.93 32.38 29.49
C TYR A 112 9.03 32.85 30.96
N ARG A 113 8.17 32.32 31.83
CA ARG A 113 8.43 32.23 33.27
C ARG A 113 8.20 30.81 33.80
N THR A 114 9.29 30.22 34.25
CA THR A 114 9.39 29.04 35.11
C THR A 114 8.80 29.32 36.50
N PRO A 115 8.12 28.36 37.13
CA PRO A 115 8.06 28.25 38.59
C PRO A 115 8.88 27.05 39.09
N ALA A 116 9.79 27.32 40.01
CA ALA A 116 10.58 26.34 40.72
C ALA A 116 9.76 25.60 41.80
N GLY A 117 9.95 24.28 41.87
CA GLY A 117 10.28 23.57 43.10
C GLY A 117 9.16 23.28 44.11
N ARG A 118 8.66 22.03 44.09
CA ARG A 118 8.45 21.26 45.32
C ARG A 118 9.00 19.85 45.14
N LYS A 119 9.89 19.46 46.07
CA LYS A 119 10.50 18.13 46.17
C LYS A 119 9.49 17.11 46.69
N GLY A 120 9.43 15.96 46.04
CA GLY A 120 8.95 14.69 46.56
C GLY A 120 9.81 13.59 45.95
N GLU A 121 10.66 12.98 46.76
CA GLU A 121 11.50 11.84 46.38
C GLU A 121 10.65 10.59 46.16
N SER A 122 10.83 9.92 45.02
CA SER A 122 11.08 8.48 44.90
C SER A 122 10.75 8.00 43.48
N LEU A 123 11.68 7.21 42.94
CA LEU A 123 11.66 6.38 41.72
C LEU A 123 12.24 7.01 40.44
N HIS A 124 13.29 6.32 39.98
CA HIS A 124 14.01 6.40 38.70
C HIS A 124 13.31 7.14 37.55
N PRO A 125 14.03 8.00 36.79
CA PRO A 125 13.49 8.54 35.57
C PRO A 125 13.55 7.43 34.52
N VAL A 126 12.42 6.75 34.29
CA VAL A 126 12.15 6.31 32.92
C VAL A 126 11.95 7.62 32.18
N SER A 127 13.01 8.09 31.52
CA SER A 127 12.89 9.13 30.50
C SER A 127 11.73 8.71 29.62
N ASP A 128 10.64 9.49 29.66
CA ASP A 128 9.48 9.21 28.85
C ASP A 128 9.96 9.27 27.40
N LEU A 129 10.10 8.10 26.78
CA LEU A 129 10.61 7.93 25.41
C LEU A 129 9.85 8.85 24.44
N PHE A 130 8.61 9.19 24.77
CA PHE A 130 7.79 10.16 24.05
C PHE A 130 8.36 11.58 24.13
N SER A 131 8.77 12.04 25.31
CA SER A 131 9.41 13.36 25.48
C SER A 131 10.82 13.43 24.88
N GLU A 132 11.61 12.35 24.94
CA GLU A 132 12.96 12.27 24.36
C GLU A 132 12.92 12.18 22.81
N LEU A 133 11.96 11.42 22.27
CA LEU A 133 11.68 11.36 20.84
C LEU A 133 11.16 12.71 20.34
N ASN A 134 10.22 13.33 21.05
CA ASN A 134 9.67 14.63 20.66
C ASN A 134 10.74 15.75 20.72
N ILE A 135 11.66 15.75 21.69
CA ILE A 135 12.73 16.77 21.76
C ILE A 135 13.72 16.62 20.60
N SER A 136 14.15 15.38 20.31
CA SER A 136 15.08 15.12 19.21
C SER A 136 14.45 15.39 17.84
N GLU A 137 13.16 15.07 17.67
CA GLU A 137 12.38 15.39 16.48
C GLU A 137 12.18 16.89 16.31
N ILE A 138 11.80 17.62 17.38
CA ILE A 138 11.67 19.09 17.35
C ILE A 138 13.02 19.75 17.03
N GLN A 139 14.13 19.25 17.57
CA GLN A 139 15.47 19.76 17.26
C GLN A 139 15.84 19.52 15.79
N LYS A 140 15.53 18.33 15.26
CA LYS A 140 15.74 17.99 13.85
C LYS A 140 14.90 18.89 12.93
N LEU A 141 13.63 19.11 13.26
CA LEU A 141 12.73 20.01 12.51
C LEU A 141 13.22 21.46 12.56
N LYS A 142 13.71 21.95 13.71
CA LYS A 142 14.34 23.28 13.81
C LYS A 142 15.58 23.40 12.94
N GLN A 143 16.41 22.35 12.88
CA GLN A 143 17.61 22.35 12.06
C GLN A 143 17.27 22.31 10.56
N GLN A 144 16.26 21.53 10.17
CA GLN A 144 15.72 21.52 8.81
C GLN A 144 15.12 22.88 8.44
N LEU A 145 14.37 23.52 9.34
CA LEU A 145 13.84 24.87 9.11
C LEU A 145 14.96 25.89 8.88
N MET A 146 15.99 25.91 9.73
CA MET A 146 17.14 26.79 9.55
C MET A 146 17.94 26.49 8.26
N GLN A 147 17.92 25.24 7.78
CA GLN A 147 18.54 24.87 6.51
C GLN A 147 17.75 25.42 5.33
N VAL A 148 16.42 25.23 5.33
CA VAL A 148 15.53 25.77 4.30
C VAL A 148 15.54 27.30 4.29
N GLU A 149 15.63 27.95 5.45
CA GLU A 149 15.77 29.41 5.53
C GLU A 149 17.07 29.91 4.90
N ARG A 150 18.18 29.17 5.08
CA ARG A 150 19.46 29.49 4.43
C ARG A 150 19.41 29.26 2.92
N GLU A 151 18.84 28.16 2.47
CA GLU A 151 18.67 27.85 1.05
C GLU A 151 17.76 28.88 0.37
N LYS A 152 16.66 29.27 1.01
CA LYS A 152 15.78 30.35 0.55
C LYS A 152 16.54 31.67 0.40
N ALA A 153 17.39 32.02 1.36
CA ALA A 153 18.19 33.25 1.29
C ALA A 153 19.19 33.21 0.11
N ILE A 154 19.83 32.07 -0.13
CA ILE A 154 20.74 31.88 -1.28
C ILE A 154 19.98 31.95 -2.61
N LEU A 155 18.82 31.29 -2.71
CA LEU A 155 17.99 31.35 -3.92
C LEU A 155 17.49 32.76 -4.21
N LEU A 156 17.12 33.53 -3.19
CA LEU A 156 16.74 34.94 -3.36
C LEU A 156 17.91 35.80 -3.83
N ALA A 157 19.12 35.58 -3.30
CA ALA A 157 20.32 36.28 -3.76
C ALA A 157 20.65 35.94 -5.22
N ASN A 158 20.58 34.66 -5.60
CA ASN A 158 20.81 34.21 -6.98
C ASN A 158 19.74 34.75 -7.94
N LEU A 159 18.47 34.80 -7.51
CA LEU A 159 17.40 35.40 -8.29
C LEU A 159 17.65 36.89 -8.52
N GLN A 160 18.05 37.62 -7.49
CA GLN A 160 18.41 39.04 -7.61
C GLN A 160 19.61 39.23 -8.55
N GLU A 161 20.64 38.41 -8.44
CA GLU A 161 21.80 38.46 -9.33
C GLU A 161 21.40 38.19 -10.79
N SER A 162 20.61 37.14 -11.04
CA SER A 162 20.09 36.82 -12.37
C SER A 162 19.23 37.96 -12.93
N GLN A 163 18.39 38.61 -12.11
CA GLN A 163 17.64 39.80 -12.51
C GLN A 163 18.57 40.97 -12.89
N THR A 164 19.62 41.22 -12.12
CA THR A 164 20.59 42.28 -12.45
C THR A 164 21.36 41.99 -13.75
N GLN A 165 21.74 40.73 -13.99
CA GLN A 165 22.37 40.31 -15.23
C GLN A 165 21.40 40.45 -16.43
N LEU A 166 20.13 40.13 -16.24
CA LEU A 166 19.10 40.32 -17.25
C LEU A 166 18.91 41.81 -17.61
N GLU A 167 18.85 42.70 -16.62
CA GLU A 167 18.75 44.14 -16.89
C GLU A 167 20.00 44.69 -17.59
N HIS A 168 21.19 44.23 -17.20
CA HIS A 168 22.43 44.61 -17.89
C HIS A 168 22.45 44.12 -19.35
N THR A 169 22.05 42.87 -19.62
CA THR A 169 22.01 42.33 -20.99
C THR A 169 20.95 42.99 -21.85
N LYS A 170 19.76 43.31 -21.29
CA LYS A 170 18.75 44.13 -21.95
C LYS A 170 19.30 45.52 -22.31
N GLY A 171 19.98 46.18 -21.37
CA GLY A 171 20.63 47.48 -21.61
C GLY A 171 21.64 47.43 -22.75
N ALA A 172 22.54 46.44 -22.74
CA ALA A 172 23.51 46.22 -23.81
C ALA A 172 22.83 45.97 -25.17
N LEU A 173 21.75 45.17 -25.20
CA LEU A 173 20.98 44.90 -26.42
C LEU A 173 20.33 46.17 -26.96
N THR A 174 19.72 47.00 -26.10
CA THR A 174 19.13 48.28 -26.52
C THR A 174 20.17 49.21 -27.11
N GLU A 175 21.37 49.28 -26.52
CA GLU A 175 22.45 50.12 -27.03
C GLU A 175 22.98 49.62 -28.39
N GLN A 176 23.07 48.30 -28.59
CA GLN A 176 23.36 47.73 -29.92
C GLN A 176 22.27 48.05 -30.93
N HIS A 177 21.00 47.99 -30.53
CA HIS A 177 19.87 48.33 -31.39
C HIS A 177 19.95 49.79 -31.85
N GLU A 178 20.26 50.73 -30.95
CA GLU A 178 20.48 52.13 -31.30
C GLU A 178 21.68 52.33 -32.23
N ARG A 179 22.78 51.61 -32.02
CA ARG A 179 23.95 51.67 -32.93
C ARG A 179 23.58 51.21 -34.33
N VAL A 180 22.86 50.10 -34.45
CA VAL A 180 22.35 49.58 -35.73
C VAL A 180 21.40 50.59 -36.36
N HIS A 181 20.51 51.21 -35.57
CA HIS A 181 19.58 52.21 -36.06
C HIS A 181 20.32 53.44 -36.64
N ARG A 182 21.29 54.00 -35.88
CA ARG A 182 22.14 55.11 -36.35
C ARG A 182 22.91 54.75 -37.63
N LEU A 183 23.45 53.54 -37.71
CA LEU A 183 24.12 53.07 -38.93
C LEU A 183 23.15 52.97 -40.11
N THR A 184 21.93 52.47 -39.87
CA THR A 184 20.87 52.36 -40.88
C THR A 184 20.49 53.75 -41.41
N GLU A 185 20.32 54.74 -40.53
CA GLU A 185 20.07 56.13 -40.92
C GLU A 185 21.21 56.70 -41.77
N HIS A 186 22.47 56.46 -41.39
CA HIS A 186 23.64 56.94 -42.14
C HIS A 186 23.71 56.32 -43.54
N VAL A 187 23.43 55.01 -43.66
CA VAL A 187 23.36 54.31 -44.96
C VAL A 187 22.22 54.87 -45.82
N ASN A 188 21.06 55.15 -45.24
CA ASN A 188 19.93 55.73 -45.95
C ASN A 188 20.22 57.16 -46.42
N ALA A 189 20.90 57.98 -45.61
CA ALA A 189 21.35 59.31 -46.00
C ALA A 189 22.34 59.27 -47.16
N MET A 190 23.33 58.35 -47.12
CA MET A 190 24.28 58.15 -48.23
C MET A 190 23.56 57.73 -49.52
N ARG A 191 22.58 56.83 -49.44
CA ARG A 191 21.75 56.39 -50.57
C ARG A 191 20.94 57.55 -51.17
N GLY A 192 20.36 58.42 -50.34
CA GLY A 192 19.61 59.60 -50.79
C GLY A 192 20.48 60.66 -51.47
N LEU A 193 21.74 60.82 -51.03
CA LEU A 193 22.72 61.69 -51.69
C LEU A 193 23.19 61.12 -53.04
N GLN A 194 23.33 59.80 -53.16
CA GLN A 194 23.63 59.13 -54.44
C GLN A 194 22.49 59.30 -55.45
N SER A 195 21.24 59.07 -55.03
CA SER A 195 20.07 59.25 -55.89
C SER A 195 19.87 60.72 -56.34
N ASN A 196 20.14 61.70 -55.47
CA ASN A 196 20.12 63.12 -55.86
C ASN A 196 21.26 63.51 -56.84
N LYS A 197 22.42 62.86 -56.75
CA LYS A 197 23.52 63.08 -57.71
C LYS A 197 23.18 62.51 -59.10
N GLU A 198 22.51 61.37 -59.17
CA GLU A 198 21.99 60.82 -60.44
C GLU A 198 20.92 61.74 -61.04
N LEU A 199 19.94 62.18 -60.26
CA LEU A 199 18.89 63.11 -60.73
C LEU A 199 19.44 64.47 -61.19
N LYS A 200 20.51 64.98 -60.55
CA LYS A 200 21.14 66.24 -60.95
C LYS A 200 22.01 66.10 -62.19
N ALA A 201 22.66 64.95 -62.39
CA ALA A 201 23.38 64.63 -63.62
C ALA A 201 22.45 64.51 -64.85
N GLU A 202 21.21 64.05 -64.64
CA GLU A 202 20.19 63.99 -65.70
C GLU A 202 19.58 65.38 -66.03
N LEU A 203 19.48 66.30 -65.06
CA LEU A 203 18.90 67.64 -65.25
C LEU A 203 19.86 68.68 -65.88
N ASP A 204 21.17 68.53 -65.70
CA ASP A 204 22.17 69.41 -66.35
C ASP A 204 22.37 69.09 -67.85
N CYS A 205 21.77 68.01 -68.37
CA CYS A 205 21.84 67.63 -69.79
C CYS A 205 20.74 68.26 -70.68
N GLU A 206 19.79 69.02 -70.12
CA GLU A 206 18.56 69.43 -70.85
C GLU A 206 18.30 70.95 -70.92
N LYS A 207 19.23 71.83 -70.51
CA LYS A 207 19.03 73.29 -70.70
C LYS A 207 20.24 74.05 -71.24
N GLY A 208 20.05 74.58 -72.45
CA GLY A 208 20.50 75.94 -72.77
C GLY A 208 21.68 76.03 -73.72
N ARG A 209 21.38 75.96 -75.02
CA ARG A 209 22.22 76.32 -76.15
C ARG A 209 22.40 77.86 -76.22
N ASP A 210 23.62 78.37 -76.38
CA ASP A 210 23.88 79.63 -77.10
C ASP A 210 25.25 79.56 -77.82
N PRO A 211 25.40 80.06 -79.07
CA PRO A 211 26.56 79.79 -79.91
C PRO A 211 27.47 81.02 -80.06
N SER A 212 28.69 80.98 -79.52
CA SER A 212 29.75 81.86 -80.00
C SER A 212 31.12 81.30 -79.66
N GLU A 213 31.90 81.09 -80.71
CA GLU A 213 33.36 81.09 -80.77
C GLU A 213 34.11 80.39 -79.62
N GLU A 214 34.52 79.15 -79.86
CA GLU A 214 35.90 78.77 -79.57
C GLU A 214 36.34 77.62 -80.47
N ALA A 215 37.32 77.92 -81.31
CA ALA A 215 38.13 76.91 -81.97
C ALA A 215 38.96 76.15 -80.92
N HIS A 216 39.46 74.97 -81.32
CA HIS A 216 40.30 74.02 -80.55
C HIS A 216 39.44 72.92 -79.91
N ASP A 217 39.68 71.63 -80.09
CA ASP A 217 40.80 70.88 -80.65
C ASP A 217 40.20 69.51 -81.01
N TYR A 218 40.41 69.00 -82.21
CA TYR A 218 40.09 67.60 -82.48
C TYR A 218 41.22 66.77 -81.88
N GLU A 219 41.21 66.58 -80.56
CA GLU A 219 41.95 65.47 -79.96
C GLU A 219 41.33 64.18 -80.51
N VAL A 220 41.98 63.64 -81.54
CA VAL A 220 41.79 62.25 -81.94
C VAL A 220 42.20 61.43 -80.74
N ASP A 221 41.23 60.92 -79.98
CA ASP A 221 41.47 59.98 -78.89
C ASP A 221 41.96 58.66 -79.50
N ILE A 222 43.27 58.58 -79.76
CA ILE A 222 43.95 57.45 -80.41
C ILE A 222 43.79 56.15 -79.59
N ASN A 223 43.32 56.20 -78.33
CA ASN A 223 43.21 55.05 -77.44
C ASN A 223 41.80 54.80 -76.83
N GLY A 224 40.80 55.66 -77.05
CA GLY A 224 39.47 55.53 -76.43
C GLY A 224 38.73 54.24 -76.73
N LEU A 225 38.85 53.72 -77.96
CA LEU A 225 38.23 52.46 -78.37
C LEU A 225 38.86 51.24 -77.66
N GLU A 226 40.19 51.23 -77.50
CA GLU A 226 40.92 50.17 -76.79
C GLU A 226 40.61 50.18 -75.28
N ILE A 227 40.44 51.37 -74.69
CA ILE A 227 40.05 51.53 -73.28
C ILE A 227 38.63 51.00 -73.05
N LEU A 228 37.70 51.30 -73.97
CA LEU A 228 36.33 50.80 -73.89
C LEU A 228 36.28 49.27 -74.05
N GLU A 229 37.08 48.71 -74.96
CA GLU A 229 37.24 47.26 -75.10
C GLU A 229 37.79 46.61 -73.82
N CYS A 230 38.79 47.22 -73.18
CA CYS A 230 39.31 46.77 -71.89
C CYS A 230 38.23 46.80 -70.79
N LYS A 231 37.48 47.89 -70.67
CA LYS A 231 36.38 48.00 -69.70
C LYS A 231 35.29 46.96 -69.95
N TYR A 232 34.93 46.72 -71.20
CA TYR A 232 33.97 45.70 -71.57
C TYR A 232 34.47 44.29 -71.22
N LYS A 233 35.74 43.98 -71.49
CA LYS A 233 36.36 42.70 -71.09
C LYS A 233 36.32 42.49 -69.57
N VAL A 234 36.67 43.51 -68.79
CA VAL A 234 36.61 43.46 -67.31
C VAL A 234 35.16 43.23 -66.82
N ALA A 235 34.19 43.96 -67.38
CA ALA A 235 32.78 43.78 -67.05
C ALA A 235 32.26 42.37 -67.42
N VAL A 236 32.68 41.82 -68.56
CA VAL A 236 32.32 40.46 -68.98
C VAL A 236 32.93 39.42 -68.04
N THR A 237 34.18 39.58 -67.61
CA THR A 237 34.80 38.68 -66.62
C THR A 237 34.07 38.74 -65.27
N GLU A 238 33.72 39.94 -64.80
CA GLU A 238 32.96 40.11 -63.56
C GLU A 238 31.58 39.44 -63.63
N VAL A 239 30.87 39.56 -64.76
CA VAL A 239 29.59 38.85 -64.97
C VAL A 239 29.77 37.33 -64.96
N ILE A 240 30.88 36.80 -65.48
CA ILE A 240 31.17 35.36 -65.43
C ILE A 240 31.43 34.92 -63.99
N ASP A 241 32.23 35.68 -63.25
CA ASP A 241 32.55 35.39 -61.85
C ASP A 241 31.29 35.44 -60.96
N LEU A 242 30.45 36.47 -61.13
CA LEU A 242 29.16 36.58 -60.44
C LEU A 242 28.22 35.42 -60.78
N LYS A 243 28.19 34.97 -62.04
CA LYS A 243 27.40 33.78 -62.43
C LYS A 243 27.92 32.50 -61.76
N ALA A 244 29.25 32.35 -61.66
CA ALA A 244 29.87 31.22 -60.98
C ALA A 244 29.56 31.26 -59.47
N GLU A 245 29.64 32.43 -58.84
CA GLU A 245 29.30 32.63 -57.44
C GLU A 245 27.83 32.32 -57.16
N ILE A 246 26.89 32.83 -57.97
CA ILE A 246 25.46 32.51 -57.85
C ILE A 246 25.22 30.99 -57.98
N LYS A 247 25.92 30.32 -58.89
CA LYS A 247 25.82 28.86 -59.04
C LYS A 247 26.32 28.13 -57.79
N ALA A 248 27.49 28.52 -57.27
CA ALA A 248 28.05 27.95 -56.05
C ALA A 248 27.15 28.21 -54.82
N LEU A 249 26.55 29.40 -54.73
CA LEU A 249 25.61 29.75 -53.66
C LEU A 249 24.34 28.90 -53.74
N LYS A 250 23.79 28.68 -54.94
CA LYS A 250 22.62 27.81 -55.15
C LYS A 250 22.91 26.36 -54.79
N GLU A 251 24.09 25.84 -55.12
CA GLU A 251 24.49 24.48 -54.77
C GLU A 251 24.66 24.31 -53.26
N LYS A 252 25.28 25.29 -52.57
CA LYS A 252 25.34 25.34 -51.10
C LYS A 252 23.96 25.39 -50.47
N TYR A 253 23.05 26.21 -51.01
CA TYR A 253 21.67 26.30 -50.54
C TYR A 253 20.92 24.98 -50.72
N ASN A 254 20.99 24.36 -51.90
CA ASN A 254 20.36 23.06 -52.15
C ASN A 254 20.88 21.98 -51.20
N LYS A 255 22.20 21.91 -50.98
CA LYS A 255 22.79 20.97 -50.03
C LYS A 255 22.30 21.20 -48.59
N TYR A 256 22.14 22.46 -48.19
CA TYR A 256 21.57 22.79 -46.89
C TYR A 256 20.11 22.33 -46.77
N VAL A 257 19.31 22.54 -47.83
CA VAL A 257 17.92 22.09 -47.88
C VAL A 257 17.82 20.56 -47.82
N GLU A 258 18.62 19.84 -48.62
CA GLU A 258 18.66 18.37 -48.61
C GLU A 258 18.99 17.83 -47.20
N ASN A 259 20.09 18.31 -46.60
CA ASN A 259 20.47 17.95 -45.24
C ASN A 259 19.36 18.23 -44.22
N TYR A 260 18.71 19.40 -44.32
CA TYR A 260 17.60 19.75 -43.45
C TYR A 260 16.41 18.81 -43.63
N THR A 261 16.05 18.45 -44.87
CA THR A 261 14.94 17.52 -45.15
C THR A 261 15.24 16.10 -44.67
N GLU A 262 16.47 15.63 -44.81
CA GLU A 262 16.90 14.32 -44.32
C GLU A 262 16.85 14.26 -42.79
N GLU A 263 17.39 15.26 -42.09
CA GLU A 263 17.32 15.30 -40.64
C GLU A 263 15.89 15.43 -40.13
N LYS A 264 15.06 16.26 -40.78
CA LYS A 264 13.64 16.34 -40.46
C LYS A 264 12.97 14.95 -40.59
N ALA A 265 13.22 14.23 -41.68
CA ALA A 265 12.65 12.90 -41.90
C ALA A 265 13.13 11.87 -40.85
N LYS A 266 14.41 11.95 -40.44
CA LYS A 266 14.95 11.10 -39.36
C LYS A 266 14.27 11.38 -38.02
N TYR A 267 14.10 12.65 -37.65
CA TYR A 267 13.40 13.02 -36.43
C TYR A 267 11.93 12.60 -36.47
N GLU A 268 11.25 12.79 -37.59
CA GLU A 268 9.86 12.39 -37.78
C GLU A 268 9.67 10.87 -37.67
N SER A 269 10.56 10.08 -38.27
CA SER A 269 10.57 8.61 -38.11
C SER A 269 10.84 8.17 -36.67
N ARG A 270 11.73 8.86 -35.96
CA ARG A 270 12.04 8.55 -34.56
C ARG A 270 10.88 8.91 -33.63
N ILE A 271 10.20 10.03 -33.87
CA ILE A 271 8.96 10.41 -33.17
C ILE A 271 7.89 9.34 -33.39
N GLN A 272 7.65 8.93 -34.64
CA GLN A 272 6.67 7.88 -34.94
C GLN A 272 6.98 6.56 -34.21
N THR A 273 8.26 6.16 -34.17
CA THR A 273 8.68 4.96 -33.44
C THR A 273 8.41 5.07 -31.94
N TYR A 274 8.66 6.24 -31.34
CA TYR A 274 8.34 6.47 -29.93
C TYR A 274 6.83 6.49 -29.68
N ASP A 275 6.04 7.09 -30.56
CA ASP A 275 4.57 7.09 -30.45
C ASP A 275 4.00 5.67 -30.49
N GLU A 276 4.52 4.82 -31.38
CA GLU A 276 4.13 3.40 -31.45
C GLU A 276 4.52 2.64 -30.17
N GLN A 277 5.70 2.90 -29.63
CA GLN A 277 6.14 2.31 -28.35
C GLN A 277 5.25 2.75 -27.19
N VAL A 278 4.97 4.06 -27.06
CA VAL A 278 4.09 4.60 -26.02
C VAL A 278 2.69 3.97 -26.14
N THR A 279 2.12 3.93 -27.35
CA THR A 279 0.81 3.31 -27.59
C THR A 279 0.79 1.84 -27.18
N SER A 280 1.86 1.09 -27.47
CA SER A 280 1.96 -0.33 -27.09
C SER A 280 2.05 -0.53 -25.57
N LEU A 281 2.78 0.34 -24.87
CA LEU A 281 2.92 0.32 -23.41
C LEU A 281 1.63 0.74 -22.72
N GLU A 282 0.94 1.77 -23.22
CA GLU A 282 -0.38 2.19 -22.74
C GLU A 282 -1.40 1.05 -22.87
N LYS A 283 -1.42 0.37 -24.02
CA LYS A 283 -2.28 -0.80 -24.23
C LYS A 283 -1.96 -1.92 -23.25
N SER A 284 -0.69 -2.28 -23.09
CA SER A 284 -0.27 -3.33 -22.15
C SER A 284 -0.61 -2.97 -20.70
N THR A 285 -0.42 -1.71 -20.32
CA THR A 285 -0.76 -1.19 -18.99
C THR A 285 -2.26 -1.26 -18.74
N LYS A 286 -3.08 -0.86 -19.73
CA LYS A 286 -4.53 -0.97 -19.67
C LYS A 286 -5.00 -2.42 -19.51
N GLU A 287 -4.46 -3.34 -20.30
CA GLU A 287 -4.79 -4.77 -20.19
C GLU A 287 -4.38 -5.35 -18.83
N SER A 288 -3.22 -4.95 -18.29
CA SER A 288 -2.78 -5.34 -16.95
C SER A 288 -3.71 -4.80 -15.86
N GLN A 289 -4.13 -3.53 -15.97
CA GLN A 289 -5.05 -2.90 -15.03
C GLN A 289 -6.43 -3.57 -15.05
N GLU A 290 -6.96 -3.91 -16.23
CA GLU A 290 -8.22 -4.64 -16.36
C GLU A 290 -8.14 -6.03 -15.72
N LYS A 291 -7.03 -6.76 -15.90
CA LYS A 291 -6.80 -8.05 -15.23
C LYS A 291 -6.70 -7.90 -13.71
N MET A 292 -6.03 -6.87 -13.22
CA MET A 292 -5.93 -6.57 -11.79
C MET A 292 -7.32 -6.34 -11.19
N VAL A 293 -8.11 -5.46 -11.79
CA VAL A 293 -9.49 -5.16 -11.36
C VAL A 293 -10.37 -6.42 -11.40
N HIS A 294 -10.19 -7.29 -12.41
CA HIS A 294 -10.91 -8.56 -12.47
C HIS A 294 -10.54 -9.49 -11.30
N MET A 295 -9.24 -9.66 -11.02
CA MET A 295 -8.77 -10.49 -9.90
C MET A 295 -9.20 -9.93 -8.54
N GLU A 296 -9.17 -8.61 -8.35
CA GLU A 296 -9.68 -7.96 -7.13
C GLU A 296 -11.17 -8.25 -6.92
N LYS A 297 -11.97 -8.19 -7.99
CA LYS A 297 -13.39 -8.56 -7.93
C LYS A 297 -13.59 -10.04 -7.61
N GLU A 298 -12.76 -10.93 -8.12
CA GLU A 298 -12.79 -12.36 -7.78
C GLU A 298 -12.42 -12.63 -6.33
N LEU A 299 -11.38 -11.96 -5.81
CA LEU A 299 -10.98 -12.05 -4.41
C LEU A 299 -12.09 -11.53 -3.49
N GLN A 300 -12.71 -10.40 -3.83
CA GLN A 300 -13.83 -9.86 -3.04
C GLN A 300 -15.02 -10.83 -3.02
N ARG A 301 -15.36 -11.43 -4.16
CA ARG A 301 -16.40 -12.47 -4.25
C ARG A 301 -16.05 -13.68 -3.40
N MET A 302 -14.82 -14.19 -3.51
CA MET A 302 -14.35 -15.33 -2.72
C MET A 302 -14.37 -15.03 -1.22
N SER A 303 -13.97 -13.83 -0.81
CA SER A 303 -14.04 -13.39 0.59
C SER A 303 -15.47 -13.32 1.11
N SER A 304 -16.43 -12.85 0.31
CA SER A 304 -17.86 -12.87 0.68
C SER A 304 -18.34 -14.30 0.92
N ILE A 305 -18.05 -15.20 -0.02
CA ILE A 305 -18.43 -16.62 0.08
C ILE A 305 -17.76 -17.28 1.29
N ALA A 306 -16.48 -16.99 1.55
CA ALA A 306 -15.79 -17.53 2.73
C ALA A 306 -16.41 -17.03 4.04
N ASN A 307 -16.82 -15.76 4.12
CA ASN A 307 -17.52 -15.21 5.27
C ASN A 307 -18.91 -15.82 5.45
N GLU A 308 -19.69 -15.98 4.37
CA GLU A 308 -20.98 -16.66 4.38
C GLU A 308 -20.84 -18.12 4.85
N ASN A 309 -19.82 -18.83 4.35
CA ASN A 309 -19.49 -20.19 4.78
C ASN A 309 -19.07 -20.23 6.26
N HIS A 310 -18.30 -19.27 6.74
CA HIS A 310 -17.91 -19.20 8.14
C HIS A 310 -19.13 -18.94 9.05
N ASN A 311 -20.04 -18.04 8.64
CA ASN A 311 -21.25 -17.74 9.39
C ASN A 311 -22.20 -18.95 9.47
N THR A 312 -22.37 -19.67 8.36
CA THR A 312 -23.17 -20.91 8.34
C THR A 312 -22.53 -22.01 9.19
N LEU A 313 -21.20 -22.13 9.17
CA LEU A 313 -20.45 -23.05 10.03
C LEU A 313 -20.63 -22.72 11.52
N ASN A 314 -20.52 -21.45 11.89
CA ASN A 314 -20.73 -21.00 13.27
C ASN A 314 -22.16 -21.29 13.74
N THR A 315 -23.16 -21.06 12.87
CA THR A 315 -24.56 -21.40 13.16
C THR A 315 -24.71 -22.91 13.42
N ALA A 316 -24.14 -23.76 12.55
CA ALA A 316 -24.16 -25.21 12.73
C ALA A 316 -23.44 -25.65 14.03
N GLN A 317 -22.35 -24.96 14.39
CA GLN A 317 -21.65 -25.22 15.65
C GLN A 317 -22.50 -24.86 16.87
N ASP A 318 -23.19 -23.73 16.85
CA ASP A 318 -24.10 -23.31 17.93
C ASP A 318 -25.30 -24.25 18.07
N GLU A 319 -25.85 -24.73 16.96
CA GLU A 319 -26.89 -25.78 16.96
C GLU A 319 -26.39 -27.09 17.58
N LEU A 320 -25.17 -27.53 17.25
CA LEU A 320 -24.58 -28.74 17.87
C LEU A 320 -24.35 -28.58 19.37
N VAL A 321 -23.91 -27.41 19.83
CA VAL A 321 -23.82 -27.11 21.27
C VAL A 321 -25.21 -27.19 21.91
N THR A 322 -26.24 -26.65 21.24
CA THR A 322 -27.63 -26.75 21.68
C THR A 322 -28.12 -28.19 21.81
N PHE A 323 -27.91 -29.02 20.78
CA PHE A 323 -28.26 -30.44 20.83
C PHE A 323 -27.53 -31.18 21.95
N SER A 324 -26.24 -30.86 22.19
CA SER A 324 -25.48 -31.46 23.27
C SER A 324 -26.05 -31.11 24.67
N GLU A 325 -26.50 -29.87 24.85
CA GLU A 325 -27.14 -29.44 26.10
C GLU A 325 -28.47 -30.14 26.32
N GLU A 326 -29.32 -30.24 25.28
CA GLU A 326 -30.62 -30.92 25.35
C GLU A 326 -30.45 -32.42 25.65
N LEU A 327 -29.50 -33.09 25.01
CA LEU A 327 -29.18 -34.50 25.27
C LEU A 327 -28.72 -34.73 26.72
N ALA A 328 -27.88 -33.85 27.24
CA ALA A 328 -27.43 -33.93 28.63
C ALA A 328 -28.58 -33.69 29.62
N GLN A 329 -29.49 -32.74 29.33
CA GLN A 329 -30.69 -32.52 30.15
C GLN A 329 -31.62 -33.73 30.14
N LEU A 330 -31.87 -34.31 28.96
CA LEU A 330 -32.71 -35.50 28.83
C LEU A 330 -32.10 -36.70 29.57
N TYR A 331 -30.79 -36.91 29.46
CA TYR A 331 -30.07 -37.93 30.21
C TYR A 331 -30.23 -37.75 31.72
N HIS A 332 -30.04 -36.52 32.21
CA HIS A 332 -30.21 -36.20 33.62
C HIS A 332 -31.64 -36.51 34.11
N HIS A 333 -32.65 -36.11 33.34
CA HIS A 333 -34.05 -36.38 33.67
C HIS A 333 -34.36 -37.89 33.75
N VAL A 334 -33.88 -38.68 32.78
CA VAL A 334 -34.03 -40.15 32.80
C VAL A 334 -33.36 -40.76 34.04
N CYS A 335 -32.16 -40.31 34.40
CA CYS A 335 -31.48 -40.76 35.62
C CYS A 335 -32.30 -40.43 36.88
N LEU A 336 -32.81 -39.20 37.00
CA LEU A 336 -33.65 -38.77 38.12
C LEU A 336 -34.93 -39.62 38.26
N CYS A 337 -35.65 -39.87 37.15
CA CYS A 337 -36.87 -40.69 37.16
C CYS A 337 -36.63 -42.15 37.59
N ASN A 338 -35.40 -42.64 37.44
CA ASN A 338 -35.01 -43.99 37.83
C ASN A 338 -34.30 -44.06 39.20
N ASN A 339 -34.15 -42.94 39.90
CA ASN A 339 -33.38 -42.81 41.14
C ASN A 339 -31.91 -43.22 40.98
N GLU A 340 -31.32 -42.94 39.80
CA GLU A 340 -29.92 -43.23 39.50
C GLU A 340 -29.10 -41.95 39.51
N THR A 341 -27.87 -42.02 40.02
CA THR A 341 -26.93 -40.91 39.94
C THR A 341 -26.37 -40.79 38.52
N PRO A 342 -26.52 -39.63 37.85
CA PRO A 342 -25.97 -39.41 36.51
C PRO A 342 -24.46 -39.65 36.46
N ASN A 343 -23.96 -40.18 35.33
CA ASN A 343 -22.53 -40.39 35.16
C ASN A 343 -21.77 -39.05 35.14
N ARG A 344 -20.63 -38.99 35.83
CA ARG A 344 -19.77 -37.80 35.95
C ARG A 344 -19.32 -37.25 34.59
N VAL A 345 -19.04 -38.13 33.62
CA VAL A 345 -18.66 -37.76 32.25
C VAL A 345 -19.74 -36.90 31.57
N MET A 346 -21.02 -37.28 31.74
CA MET A 346 -22.15 -36.53 31.19
C MET A 346 -22.38 -35.18 31.88
N LEU A 347 -22.10 -35.10 33.18
CA LEU A 347 -22.13 -33.84 33.95
C LEU A 347 -21.01 -32.88 33.54
N ASP A 348 -19.86 -33.42 33.16
CA ASP A 348 -18.73 -32.62 32.70
C ASP A 348 -19.00 -32.06 31.31
N TYR A 349 -19.60 -32.84 30.39
CA TYR A 349 -20.10 -32.30 29.11
C TYR A 349 -21.16 -31.20 29.30
N TYR A 350 -22.11 -31.39 30.22
CA TYR A 350 -23.13 -30.37 30.51
C TYR A 350 -22.52 -29.05 31.02
N ARG A 351 -21.53 -29.13 31.91
CA ARG A 351 -20.80 -27.95 32.39
C ARG A 351 -19.96 -27.32 31.29
N GLN A 352 -19.34 -28.13 30.44
CA GLN A 352 -18.46 -27.66 29.37
C GLN A 352 -19.24 -26.95 28.25
N SER A 353 -20.42 -27.46 27.88
CA SER A 353 -21.30 -26.82 26.88
C SER A 353 -21.84 -25.45 27.33
N ARG A 354 -22.14 -25.27 28.63
CA ARG A 354 -22.53 -23.96 29.19
C ARG A 354 -21.39 -22.93 29.13
N VAL A 355 -20.16 -23.37 29.31
CA VAL A 355 -18.98 -22.50 29.26
C VAL A 355 -18.69 -22.05 27.83
N THR A 356 -18.94 -22.90 26.82
CA THR A 356 -18.71 -22.55 25.40
C THR A 356 -19.69 -21.50 24.88
N ARG A 357 -20.97 -21.51 25.27
CA ARG A 357 -21.90 -20.41 24.92
C ARG A 357 -21.53 -19.07 25.54
N SER A 358 -21.05 -19.10 26.78
CA SER A 358 -20.69 -17.89 27.54
C SER A 358 -19.43 -17.20 27.01
N GLY A 359 -18.66 -17.86 26.13
CA GLY A 359 -17.50 -17.28 25.46
C GLY A 359 -17.81 -16.56 24.14
N SER A 360 -19.05 -16.62 23.62
CA SER A 360 -19.40 -16.17 22.26
C SER A 360 -20.34 -14.95 22.19
N LEU A 361 -20.83 -14.42 23.31
CA LEU A 361 -21.83 -13.34 23.33
C LEU A 361 -21.35 -11.99 23.87
N LYS A 362 -20.04 -11.72 23.84
CA LYS A 362 -19.51 -10.37 24.01
C LYS A 362 -18.22 -10.21 23.22
N GLY A 363 -18.35 -9.93 21.93
CA GLY A 363 -17.25 -9.31 21.19
C GLY A 363 -16.91 -7.98 21.88
N PRO A 364 -15.62 -7.63 22.05
CA PRO A 364 -15.28 -6.27 22.38
C PRO A 364 -15.64 -5.40 21.16
N ASP A 365 -16.62 -4.52 21.34
CA ASP A 365 -16.87 -3.41 20.43
C ASP A 365 -15.64 -2.48 20.44
N ASP A 366 -14.61 -2.82 19.65
CA ASP A 366 -13.48 -1.94 19.34
C ASP A 366 -13.26 -1.95 17.81
N PRO A 367 -13.43 -0.83 17.10
CA PRO A 367 -13.43 -0.79 15.63
C PRO A 367 -12.02 -0.88 15.01
N ARG A 368 -11.04 -1.54 15.65
CA ARG A 368 -9.64 -1.59 15.17
C ARG A 368 -8.97 -2.98 15.20
N GLY A 369 -9.74 -4.05 15.12
CA GLY A 369 -9.24 -5.44 15.21
C GLY A 369 -8.86 -6.15 13.91
N LEU A 370 -8.82 -5.49 12.75
CA LEU A 370 -8.42 -6.14 11.49
C LEU A 370 -6.91 -5.97 11.23
N LEU A 371 -6.09 -6.88 11.76
CA LEU A 371 -4.71 -7.04 11.29
C LEU A 371 -4.49 -8.47 10.77
N SER A 372 -4.22 -8.51 9.47
CA SER A 372 -3.83 -9.68 8.68
C SER A 372 -2.58 -10.38 9.22
N PRO A 373 -2.43 -11.71 9.07
CA PRO A 373 -1.20 -12.40 9.43
C PRO A 373 -0.04 -11.98 8.51
N ARG A 374 0.99 -11.34 9.07
CA ARG A 374 2.25 -11.06 8.37
C ARG A 374 3.09 -12.33 8.25
N LEU A 375 3.40 -12.70 7.01
CA LEU A 375 4.43 -13.68 6.68
C LEU A 375 5.79 -13.20 7.19
N ALA A 376 6.45 -14.03 7.99
CA ALA A 376 7.84 -13.83 8.40
C ALA A 376 8.76 -14.04 7.19
N ARG A 377 9.30 -12.96 6.61
CA ARG A 377 10.42 -13.03 5.67
C ARG A 377 11.72 -12.97 6.47
N ARG A 378 12.36 -14.14 6.57
CA ARG A 378 13.71 -14.36 7.08
C ARG A 378 14.70 -13.44 6.36
N GLY A 379 15.41 -12.60 7.13
CA GLY A 379 16.47 -11.75 6.64
C GLY A 379 17.68 -12.57 6.19
N VAL A 380 18.23 -12.20 5.02
CA VAL A 380 19.61 -12.53 4.64
C VAL A 380 20.36 -11.21 4.71
N ALA A 381 21.19 -11.07 5.74
CA ALA A 381 22.20 -10.04 5.83
C ALA A 381 23.42 -10.50 5.01
N SER A 382 23.82 -9.70 4.04
CA SER A 382 25.14 -9.75 3.40
C SER A 382 26.00 -8.66 4.04
N PRO A 383 27.25 -8.93 4.46
CA PRO A 383 28.19 -7.88 4.82
C PRO A 383 29.11 -7.57 3.63
N VAL A 384 29.21 -6.30 3.27
CA VAL A 384 30.34 -5.75 2.52
C VAL A 384 30.89 -4.57 3.32
N GLU A 385 32.10 -4.71 3.84
CA GLU A 385 32.99 -3.58 4.05
C GLU A 385 34.35 -3.89 3.43
N ALA A 386 34.84 -2.87 2.73
CA ALA A 386 36.01 -2.87 1.87
C ALA A 386 37.33 -2.91 2.64
N ARG A 387 38.37 -3.46 1.99
CA ARG A 387 39.78 -3.01 2.09
C ARG A 387 40.63 -3.70 1.02
N THR A 388 41.38 -2.89 0.27
CA THR A 388 42.56 -3.25 -0.55
C THR A 388 43.72 -2.35 -0.10
N PRO A 389 44.99 -2.50 -0.56
CA PRO A 389 45.72 -3.65 -1.12
C PRO A 389 47.13 -3.85 -0.50
N THR A 390 47.77 -5.03 -0.64
CA THR A 390 49.21 -5.17 -0.99
C THR A 390 49.62 -6.60 -1.36
N GLU A 391 50.25 -6.71 -2.54
CA GLU A 391 51.39 -7.53 -2.99
C GLU A 391 51.70 -8.98 -2.50
N GLN A 392 52.12 -9.76 -3.51
CA GLN A 392 53.16 -10.80 -3.58
C GLN A 392 52.78 -12.30 -3.75
N VAL A 393 52.94 -12.74 -5.02
CA VAL A 393 53.86 -13.79 -5.52
C VAL A 393 53.57 -15.30 -5.25
N THR A 394 53.78 -16.07 -6.33
CA THR A 394 54.14 -17.50 -6.50
C THR A 394 53.08 -18.61 -6.67
N LYS A 395 52.93 -19.02 -7.95
CA LYS A 395 53.34 -20.32 -8.56
C LYS A 395 52.39 -21.53 -8.64
N GLU A 396 52.24 -21.96 -9.92
CA GLU A 396 52.29 -23.34 -10.49
C GLU A 396 51.21 -24.36 -10.05
N ALA A 397 50.62 -25.24 -10.87
CA ALA A 397 50.98 -25.74 -12.19
C ALA A 397 49.80 -26.54 -12.85
N THR A 398 49.76 -26.52 -14.19
CA THR A 398 49.49 -27.61 -15.15
C THR A 398 48.11 -28.28 -15.27
N GLU A 399 47.53 -28.16 -16.49
CA GLU A 399 46.46 -29.00 -17.07
C GLU A 399 46.96 -30.41 -17.50
N PRO A 400 46.33 -31.21 -18.41
CA PRO A 400 44.93 -31.27 -18.94
C PRO A 400 44.36 -32.71 -19.03
N GLY A 401 43.07 -32.83 -19.41
CA GLY A 401 42.70 -33.84 -20.42
C GLY A 401 41.42 -34.67 -20.23
N LYS A 402 40.49 -34.45 -21.19
CA LYS A 402 39.64 -35.41 -21.92
C LYS A 402 38.32 -35.94 -21.31
N GLU A 403 37.24 -35.45 -21.93
CA GLU A 403 36.13 -36.18 -22.58
C GLU A 403 35.72 -37.58 -22.09
N GLN A 404 34.45 -37.74 -21.69
CA GLN A 404 33.41 -38.54 -22.38
C GLN A 404 32.24 -38.90 -21.44
N SER A 405 31.03 -38.48 -21.83
CA SER A 405 29.76 -39.12 -21.44
C SER A 405 29.63 -40.45 -22.20
N PRO A 406 28.92 -41.50 -21.71
CA PRO A 406 27.45 -41.50 -21.81
C PRO A 406 26.66 -42.29 -20.72
N THR A 407 25.39 -41.90 -20.58
CA THR A 407 24.19 -42.65 -20.15
C THR A 407 24.30 -43.93 -19.30
N LYS A 408 23.63 -43.91 -18.13
CA LYS A 408 22.67 -44.93 -17.65
C LYS A 408 22.10 -44.57 -16.27
N THR A 409 20.79 -44.39 -16.20
CA THR A 409 19.99 -44.54 -14.97
C THR A 409 20.09 -45.98 -14.45
N PRO A 410 20.16 -46.19 -13.13
CA PRO A 410 18.96 -46.70 -12.48
C PRO A 410 18.69 -46.11 -11.07
N THR A 411 17.40 -46.02 -10.81
CA THR A 411 16.71 -45.93 -9.52
C THR A 411 17.42 -46.61 -8.36
N ILE A 412 17.85 -45.84 -7.35
CA ILE A 412 17.99 -46.29 -5.96
C ILE A 412 17.65 -45.10 -5.04
N SER A 413 16.51 -45.21 -4.36
CA SER A 413 16.19 -44.38 -3.18
C SER A 413 17.06 -44.80 -2.00
N PRO A 414 17.51 -43.86 -1.15
CA PRO A 414 17.76 -44.17 0.25
C PRO A 414 16.72 -43.48 1.14
N VAL A 415 15.99 -44.34 1.85
CA VAL A 415 15.33 -44.05 3.12
C VAL A 415 16.38 -43.48 4.08
N ILE A 416 16.14 -42.28 4.62
CA ILE A 416 16.79 -41.82 5.85
C ILE A 416 15.70 -41.49 6.86
N THR A 417 15.68 -42.34 7.88
CA THR A 417 14.92 -42.29 9.12
C THR A 417 15.57 -41.29 10.07
N ALA A 418 14.86 -40.23 10.50
CA ALA A 418 15.13 -39.47 11.74
C ALA A 418 13.94 -38.51 12.03
N PRO A 419 13.69 -38.14 13.31
CA PRO A 419 12.35 -37.97 13.90
C PRO A 419 11.82 -36.52 13.88
N PRO A 420 10.51 -36.29 14.16
CA PRO A 420 10.01 -34.95 14.43
C PRO A 420 10.25 -34.59 15.90
N SER A 421 11.16 -33.66 16.15
CA SER A 421 11.26 -32.97 17.43
C SER A 421 10.06 -32.05 17.61
N SER A 422 9.16 -32.43 18.51
CA SER A 422 8.14 -31.53 19.07
C SER A 422 8.81 -30.52 20.00
N PRO A 423 8.44 -29.23 19.98
CA PRO A 423 8.57 -28.40 21.16
C PRO A 423 7.34 -28.64 22.03
N VAL A 424 7.57 -29.32 23.16
CA VAL A 424 6.73 -29.23 24.35
C VAL A 424 6.59 -27.75 24.69
N SER A 425 5.37 -27.21 24.58
CA SER A 425 5.03 -25.94 25.22
C SER A 425 4.26 -26.25 26.48
N ASP A 426 4.90 -25.92 27.58
CA ASP A 426 4.40 -26.05 28.93
C ASP A 426 3.09 -25.26 29.13
N THR A 427 2.31 -25.81 30.04
CA THR A 427 1.03 -25.38 30.56
C THR A 427 0.98 -23.90 30.94
N SER A 428 0.15 -23.09 30.26
CA SER A 428 -0.66 -21.99 30.85
C SER A 428 -1.20 -21.02 29.79
N ASP A 429 -2.10 -21.48 28.92
CA ASP A 429 -3.19 -20.62 28.44
C ASP A 429 -4.27 -21.47 27.76
N ILE A 430 -5.28 -21.89 28.54
CA ILE A 430 -6.55 -22.38 28.00
C ILE A 430 -7.28 -21.15 27.47
N ARG A 431 -6.79 -20.58 26.37
CA ARG A 431 -7.65 -19.78 25.51
C ARG A 431 -8.76 -20.71 25.07
N LYS A 432 -9.97 -20.41 25.54
CA LYS A 432 -11.22 -21.13 25.24
C LYS A 432 -11.42 -21.15 23.73
N GLU A 433 -10.79 -22.08 23.03
CA GLU A 433 -11.11 -22.36 21.65
C GLU A 433 -12.55 -22.91 21.61
N PRO A 434 -13.43 -22.33 20.78
CA PRO A 434 -14.75 -22.90 20.52
C PRO A 434 -14.60 -24.38 20.15
N MET A 435 -15.40 -25.25 20.76
CA MET A 435 -15.32 -26.70 20.53
C MET A 435 -15.46 -27.00 19.03
N ASN A 436 -14.43 -27.56 18.39
CA ASN A 436 -14.48 -27.92 16.97
C ASN A 436 -15.66 -28.87 16.71
N ILE A 437 -16.36 -28.72 15.58
CA ILE A 437 -17.51 -29.54 15.15
C ILE A 437 -17.22 -31.05 15.22
N TYR A 438 -15.99 -31.49 14.94
CA TYR A 438 -15.61 -32.89 15.09
C TYR A 438 -15.65 -33.35 16.55
N ASN A 439 -15.19 -32.50 17.47
CA ASN A 439 -15.23 -32.78 18.91
C ASN A 439 -16.67 -32.74 19.44
N LEU A 440 -17.49 -31.76 19.02
CA LEU A 440 -18.91 -31.72 19.36
C LEU A 440 -19.64 -32.97 18.90
N ASN A 441 -19.41 -33.41 17.67
CA ASN A 441 -19.99 -34.64 17.15
C ASN A 441 -19.55 -35.88 17.95
N ALA A 442 -18.28 -35.97 18.35
CA ALA A 442 -17.80 -37.07 19.19
C ALA A 442 -18.50 -37.08 20.55
N ILE A 443 -18.65 -35.91 21.18
CA ILE A 443 -19.35 -35.75 22.46
C ILE A 443 -20.83 -36.16 22.31
N ILE A 444 -21.54 -35.63 21.31
CA ILE A 444 -22.94 -35.96 21.05
C ILE A 444 -23.13 -37.47 20.86
N ARG A 445 -22.25 -38.14 20.10
CA ARG A 445 -22.29 -39.59 19.93
C ARG A 445 -22.12 -40.33 21.25
N ASP A 446 -21.25 -39.87 22.13
CA ASP A 446 -21.05 -40.46 23.45
C ASP A 446 -22.26 -40.21 24.38
N GLN A 447 -22.80 -38.98 24.35
CA GLN A 447 -24.02 -38.60 25.07
C GLN A 447 -25.21 -39.49 24.68
N ILE A 448 -25.40 -39.74 23.38
CA ILE A 448 -26.43 -40.65 22.86
C ILE A 448 -26.23 -42.08 23.40
N LYS A 449 -25.00 -42.59 23.42
CA LYS A 449 -24.71 -43.94 23.96
C LYS A 449 -25.07 -44.04 25.45
N HIS A 450 -24.74 -43.02 26.23
CA HIS A 450 -25.07 -42.98 27.65
C HIS A 450 -26.58 -42.88 27.88
N LEU A 451 -27.27 -42.07 27.08
CA LEU A 451 -28.73 -41.96 27.10
C LEU A 451 -29.42 -43.27 26.74
N GLN A 452 -28.98 -43.96 25.69
CA GLN A 452 -29.50 -45.28 25.31
C GLN A 452 -29.41 -46.27 26.48
N LYS A 453 -28.23 -46.38 27.12
CA LYS A 453 -28.05 -47.26 28.30
C LYS A 453 -28.98 -46.90 29.46
N ALA A 454 -29.18 -45.61 29.73
CA ALA A 454 -30.08 -45.15 30.79
C ALA A 454 -31.54 -45.47 30.48
N VAL A 455 -31.97 -45.31 29.22
CA VAL A 455 -33.30 -45.67 28.76
C VAL A 455 -33.54 -47.18 28.82
N ASP A 456 -32.58 -48.00 28.37
CA ASP A 456 -32.67 -49.47 28.45
C ASP A 456 -32.80 -49.94 29.90
N ARG A 457 -32.03 -49.32 30.80
CA ARG A 457 -32.11 -49.59 32.24
C ARG A 457 -33.45 -49.14 32.84
N SER A 458 -33.98 -48.00 32.41
CA SER A 458 -35.33 -47.55 32.79
C SER A 458 -36.39 -48.56 32.38
N LEU A 459 -36.29 -49.10 31.16
CA LEU A 459 -37.21 -50.12 30.65
C LEU A 459 -37.10 -51.43 31.46
N GLN A 460 -35.89 -51.85 31.79
CA GLN A 460 -35.63 -53.00 32.66
C GLN A 460 -36.28 -52.82 34.04
N LEU A 461 -36.08 -51.65 34.68
CA LEU A 461 -36.67 -51.32 35.99
C LEU A 461 -38.19 -51.24 35.91
N SER A 462 -38.74 -50.71 34.82
CA SER A 462 -40.19 -50.68 34.59
C SER A 462 -40.77 -52.10 34.52
N ARG A 463 -40.14 -53.01 33.78
CA ARG A 463 -40.54 -54.43 33.72
C ARG A 463 -40.44 -55.12 35.09
N GLN A 464 -39.37 -54.86 35.86
CA GLN A 464 -39.23 -55.39 37.21
C GLN A 464 -40.32 -54.87 38.15
N ARG A 465 -40.65 -53.56 38.09
CA ARG A 465 -41.75 -52.97 38.88
C ARG A 465 -43.11 -53.55 38.49
N ALA A 466 -43.34 -53.82 37.20
CA ALA A 466 -44.55 -54.51 36.74
C ALA A 466 -44.63 -55.93 37.31
N ALA A 467 -43.57 -56.73 37.19
CA ALA A 467 -43.50 -58.07 37.75
C ALA A 467 -43.66 -58.10 39.29
N ALA A 468 -43.07 -57.13 39.99
CA ALA A 468 -43.20 -57.00 41.45
C ALA A 468 -44.65 -56.66 41.87
N ARG A 469 -45.38 -55.86 41.08
CA ARG A 469 -46.80 -55.56 41.33
C ARG A 469 -47.69 -56.79 41.14
N GLU A 470 -47.38 -57.65 40.18
CA GLU A 470 -48.08 -58.93 39.98
C GLU A 470 -47.85 -59.90 41.15
N LEU A 471 -46.63 -59.91 41.72
CA LEU A 471 -46.27 -60.79 42.84
C LEU A 471 -46.74 -60.28 44.22
N ALA A 472 -46.91 -58.96 44.39
CA ALA A 472 -47.33 -58.35 45.64
C ALA A 472 -48.64 -58.93 46.25
N PRO A 473 -49.75 -59.09 45.49
CA PRO A 473 -50.98 -59.66 46.05
C PRO A 473 -50.87 -61.13 46.44
N MET A 474 -49.91 -61.89 45.89
CA MET A 474 -49.67 -63.27 46.32
C MET A 474 -48.97 -63.28 47.68
N ILE A 475 -47.95 -62.45 47.86
CA ILE A 475 -47.21 -62.33 49.12
C ILE A 475 -48.11 -61.80 50.25
N ASP A 476 -48.98 -60.84 49.97
CA ASP A 476 -49.92 -60.31 50.95
C ASP A 476 -50.94 -61.38 51.40
N LYS A 477 -51.44 -62.21 50.47
CA LYS A 477 -52.32 -63.35 50.80
C LYS A 477 -51.60 -64.39 51.66
N ASP A 478 -50.36 -64.74 51.33
CA ASP A 478 -49.57 -65.70 52.11
C ASP A 478 -49.28 -65.16 53.52
N LYS A 479 -49.00 -63.85 53.64
CA LYS A 479 -48.81 -63.19 54.93
C LYS A 479 -50.09 -63.16 55.77
N GLU A 480 -51.24 -62.93 55.14
CA GLU A 480 -52.54 -62.96 55.82
C GLU A 480 -52.88 -64.38 56.30
N ALA A 481 -52.64 -65.40 55.48
CA ALA A 481 -52.81 -66.80 55.86
C ALA A 481 -51.91 -67.22 57.03
N LEU A 482 -50.62 -66.84 57.00
CA LEU A 482 -49.69 -67.08 58.11
C LEU A 482 -50.12 -66.34 59.38
N MET A 483 -50.63 -65.12 59.26
CA MET A 483 -51.14 -64.36 60.41
C MET A 483 -52.37 -65.03 61.03
N GLU A 484 -53.27 -65.56 60.21
CA GLU A 484 -54.43 -66.33 60.67
C GLU A 484 -54.00 -67.60 61.42
N GLU A 485 -53.01 -68.33 60.90
CA GLU A 485 -52.44 -69.50 61.57
C GLU A 485 -51.79 -69.15 62.91
N ILE A 486 -51.03 -68.04 62.97
CA ILE A 486 -50.46 -67.53 64.22
C ILE A 486 -51.55 -67.21 65.25
N LEU A 487 -52.66 -66.57 64.83
CA LEU A 487 -53.78 -66.27 65.73
C LEU A 487 -54.45 -67.56 66.23
N LYS A 488 -54.64 -68.54 65.36
CA LYS A 488 -55.18 -69.85 65.71
C LYS A 488 -54.29 -70.58 66.73
N LEU A 489 -52.98 -70.58 66.52
CA LEU A 489 -52.01 -71.16 67.45
C LEU A 489 -51.97 -70.41 68.79
N LYS A 490 -52.04 -69.08 68.79
CA LYS A 490 -52.15 -68.28 70.01
C LYS A 490 -53.41 -68.60 70.80
N SER A 491 -54.55 -68.75 70.12
CA SER A 491 -55.81 -69.17 70.74
C SER A 491 -55.69 -70.56 71.38
N LEU A 492 -55.19 -71.55 70.62
CA LEU A 492 -54.98 -72.91 71.12
C LEU A 492 -54.01 -72.95 72.31
N LEU A 493 -52.93 -72.17 72.26
CA LEU A 493 -51.98 -72.03 73.37
C LEU A 493 -52.65 -71.42 74.60
N SER A 494 -53.52 -70.43 74.42
CA SER A 494 -54.31 -69.84 75.52
C SER A 494 -55.21 -70.89 76.15
N THR A 495 -55.96 -71.66 75.36
CA THR A 495 -56.80 -72.76 75.85
C THR A 495 -55.97 -73.82 76.59
N LYS A 496 -54.78 -74.17 76.07
CA LYS A 496 -53.87 -75.11 76.74
C LYS A 496 -53.32 -74.57 78.05
N ARG A 497 -52.97 -73.28 78.12
CA ARG A 497 -52.55 -72.62 79.36
C ARG A 497 -53.66 -72.62 80.41
N GLU A 498 -54.90 -72.37 79.99
CA GLU A 498 -56.08 -72.41 80.85
C GLU A 498 -56.35 -73.84 81.36
N GLN A 499 -56.33 -74.85 80.48
CA GLN A 499 -56.44 -76.26 80.87
C GLN A 499 -55.36 -76.67 81.88
N ILE A 500 -54.11 -76.22 81.69
CA ILE A 500 -53.02 -76.45 82.66
C ILE A 500 -53.30 -75.73 83.98
N ALA A 501 -53.80 -74.50 83.97
CA ALA A 501 -54.17 -73.77 85.18
C ALA A 501 -55.28 -74.50 85.96
N THR A 502 -56.31 -74.97 85.27
CA THR A 502 -57.39 -75.79 85.85
C THR A 502 -56.86 -77.10 86.42
N LEU A 503 -56.02 -77.83 85.69
CA LEU A 503 -55.38 -79.05 86.19
C LEU A 503 -54.50 -78.78 87.40
N ARG A 504 -53.73 -77.69 87.42
CA ARG A 504 -52.94 -77.27 88.59
C ARG A 504 -53.83 -76.95 89.78
N ALA A 505 -54.97 -76.30 89.57
CA ALA A 505 -55.94 -76.01 90.62
C ALA A 505 -56.55 -77.30 91.20
N VAL A 506 -56.97 -78.23 90.34
CA VAL A 506 -57.49 -79.56 90.73
C VAL A 506 -56.43 -80.38 91.47
N LEU A 507 -55.19 -80.43 90.98
CA LEU A 507 -54.09 -81.11 91.65
C LEU A 507 -53.74 -80.46 93.00
N LYS A 508 -53.79 -79.14 93.09
CA LYS A 508 -53.58 -78.41 94.35
C LYS A 508 -54.70 -78.69 95.35
N ALA A 509 -55.94 -78.78 94.89
CA ALA A 509 -57.08 -79.20 95.71
C ALA A 509 -56.91 -80.65 96.20
N ASN A 510 -56.51 -81.59 95.34
CA ASN A 510 -56.24 -82.98 95.74
C ASN A 510 -55.08 -83.11 96.73
N LYS A 511 -54.04 -82.27 96.63
CA LYS A 511 -52.92 -82.23 97.58
C LYS A 511 -53.30 -81.69 98.96
N GLN A 512 -54.43 -80.98 99.09
CA GLN A 512 -54.95 -80.52 100.39
C GLN A 512 -55.86 -81.55 101.08
N VAL A 513 -56.23 -82.63 100.38
CA VAL A 513 -57.15 -83.69 100.85
C VAL A 513 -56.41 -85.00 101.19
N SER A 514 -55.11 -85.10 100.89
CA SER A 514 -54.17 -86.11 101.44
C SER A 514 -53.23 -85.43 102.43
#